data_AF-A0A838SZQ5-F1
#
_entry.id   AF-A0A838SZQ5-F1
#
_cell.length_a   1.000
_cell.length_b   1.000
_cell.length_c   1.000
_cell.angle_alpha   90.00
_cell.angle_beta   90.00
_cell.angle_gamma   90.00
#
_symmetry.space_group_name_H-M   'P 1'
#
loop_
_entity.id
_entity.type
_entity.pdbx_description
1 polymer ?
#
loop_
_entity_poly.entity_id
_entity_poly.type
_entity_poly.pdbx_seq_one_letter_code
_entity_poly.pdbx_strand_id
1 'polypeptide(L)'
;MVSRRVAVALAAFLTSATLACNSDRAYAPPDTMLTDLQVSRDVATSEGEATAAELTALERSASITGITRSLSPDKPQGSTCSFASADWTCAPVLERGLTVVRSYSYRDSSNQPMQMFDALKTASANFKVEINGIVSRDSTFSGVVHRAQNITVRGLLGDETTRRWSGVGTSADTNTHRDLSSTRRYAGKSIDSLKAVVYPQPRLPGSYPLRGATVRVVSYNVTSTGRSTERRSVDRRVVTTYNGTAEARIESGGIVCTLHLDTHRVDGCSG
;
A
#
# COMPACT_ATOMS: atom_id res chain seq x y z
N MET A 1 31.26 -12.77 -35.93
CA MET A 1 31.00 -11.34 -36.17
C MET A 1 29.76 -10.94 -35.40
N VAL A 2 29.93 -10.01 -34.47
CA VAL A 2 28.91 -9.44 -33.59
C VAL A 2 28.09 -8.40 -34.36
N SER A 3 26.77 -8.36 -34.19
CA SER A 3 26.02 -7.12 -34.42
C SER A 3 24.79 -7.04 -33.50
N ARG A 4 24.88 -6.10 -32.55
CA ARG A 4 23.82 -5.60 -31.68
C ARG A 4 22.78 -4.84 -32.51
N ARG A 5 21.50 -4.90 -32.13
CA ARG A 5 20.66 -3.69 -31.95
C ARG A 5 19.65 -3.89 -30.82
N VAL A 6 19.74 -2.97 -29.86
CA VAL A 6 18.84 -2.65 -28.78
C VAL A 6 17.67 -1.82 -29.34
N ALA A 7 16.46 -2.00 -28.83
CA ALA A 7 15.43 -0.96 -28.88
C ALA A 7 14.73 -0.88 -27.51
N VAL A 8 14.78 0.33 -26.96
CA VAL A 8 14.37 0.76 -25.62
C VAL A 8 12.88 1.13 -25.64
N ALA A 9 12.27 1.01 -24.46
CA ALA A 9 10.90 1.29 -24.08
C ALA A 9 10.36 2.69 -24.45
N LEU A 10 9.04 2.78 -24.59
CA LEU A 10 8.27 3.99 -24.28
C LEU A 10 7.19 3.65 -23.25
N ALA A 11 7.47 3.96 -21.98
CA ALA A 11 6.48 3.95 -20.92
C ALA A 11 5.78 5.31 -20.91
N ALA A 12 4.51 5.34 -21.31
CA ALA A 12 3.65 6.51 -21.17
C ALA A 12 3.11 6.54 -19.73
N PHE A 13 3.73 7.35 -18.86
CA PHE A 13 3.12 7.73 -17.59
C PHE A 13 2.14 8.88 -17.85
N LEU A 14 0.84 8.58 -17.83
CA LEU A 14 -0.20 9.60 -17.72
C LEU A 14 -0.05 10.34 -16.40
N THR A 15 0.23 11.64 -16.45
CA THR A 15 0.07 12.57 -15.35
C THR A 15 -1.42 12.87 -15.17
N SER A 16 -2.11 12.09 -14.35
CA SER A 16 -3.49 12.40 -13.95
C SER A 16 -3.49 13.51 -12.89
N ALA A 17 -4.06 14.65 -13.27
CA ALA A 17 -4.44 15.71 -12.35
C ALA A 17 -5.37 15.14 -11.26
N THR A 18 -5.01 15.34 -10.00
CA THR A 18 -5.79 14.88 -8.84
C THR A 18 -6.95 15.85 -8.61
N LEU A 19 -8.03 15.68 -9.38
CA LEU A 19 -9.34 16.14 -8.92
C LEU A 19 -9.71 15.31 -7.69
N ALA A 20 -9.82 15.97 -6.55
CA ALA A 20 -10.38 15.39 -5.33
C ALA A 20 -11.88 15.12 -5.55
N CYS A 21 -12.20 13.99 -6.18
CA CYS A 21 -13.56 13.47 -6.20
C CYS A 21 -13.91 13.00 -4.78
N ASN A 22 -14.78 13.74 -4.09
CA ASN A 22 -15.52 13.27 -2.92
C ASN A 22 -16.59 12.25 -3.35
N SER A 23 -16.18 11.18 -4.06
CA SER A 23 -17.12 10.22 -4.62
C SER A 23 -17.27 9.01 -3.71
N ASP A 24 -18.00 9.18 -2.61
CA ASP A 24 -18.71 8.06 -2.01
C ASP A 24 -20.02 7.90 -2.79
N ARG A 25 -20.12 6.82 -3.56
CA ARG A 25 -21.34 6.49 -4.29
C ARG A 25 -21.60 5.01 -4.14
N ALA A 26 -22.78 4.69 -3.66
CA ALA A 26 -23.30 3.36 -3.85
C ALA A 26 -24.81 3.45 -4.05
N TYR A 27 -25.29 2.86 -5.14
CA TYR A 27 -26.70 2.88 -5.52
C TYR A 27 -27.39 1.63 -4.94
N ALA A 28 -28.27 1.77 -3.94
CA ALA A 28 -29.07 0.65 -3.44
C ALA A 28 -30.56 0.95 -3.64
N PRO A 29 -31.32 0.03 -4.27
CA PRO A 29 -32.77 -0.04 -4.10
C PRO A 29 -33.16 -0.21 -2.62
N PRO A 30 -34.39 0.17 -2.20
CA PRO A 30 -34.79 0.15 -0.79
C PRO A 30 -34.84 -1.25 -0.12
N ASP A 31 -34.80 -2.34 -0.88
CA ASP A 31 -34.92 -3.73 -0.37
C ASP A 31 -33.70 -4.61 -0.71
N THR A 32 -32.48 -4.10 -0.54
CA THR A 32 -31.26 -4.88 -0.78
C THR A 32 -30.83 -5.69 0.45
N MET A 33 -30.32 -6.92 0.24
CA MET A 33 -29.65 -7.67 1.31
C MET A 33 -28.32 -7.00 1.69
N LEU A 34 -27.74 -6.25 0.76
CA LEU A 34 -26.50 -5.52 0.94
C LEU A 34 -26.76 -4.06 1.31
N THR A 35 -26.78 -3.76 2.61
CA THR A 35 -26.95 -2.39 3.11
C THR A 35 -25.69 -1.57 2.85
N ASP A 36 -25.85 -0.24 2.74
CA ASP A 36 -24.72 0.66 2.55
C ASP A 36 -23.72 0.61 3.72
N LEU A 37 -24.25 0.49 4.95
CA LEU A 37 -23.46 0.29 6.16
C LEU A 37 -22.59 -0.98 6.08
N GLN A 38 -23.15 -2.10 5.60
CA GLN A 38 -22.39 -3.34 5.41
C GLN A 38 -21.29 -3.16 4.36
N VAL A 39 -21.60 -2.50 3.24
CA VAL A 39 -20.61 -2.17 2.20
C VAL A 39 -19.47 -1.33 2.77
N SER A 40 -19.79 -0.27 3.51
CA SER A 40 -18.76 0.61 4.08
C SER A 40 -17.87 -0.14 5.09
N ARG A 41 -18.42 -1.07 5.87
CA ARG A 41 -17.64 -1.94 6.80
C ARG A 41 -16.74 -2.93 6.08
N ASP A 42 -17.26 -3.60 5.05
CA ASP A 42 -16.48 -4.55 4.24
C ASP A 42 -15.33 -3.83 3.53
N VAL A 43 -15.60 -2.67 2.94
CA VAL A 43 -14.59 -1.83 2.27
C VAL A 43 -13.56 -1.33 3.28
N ALA A 44 -13.96 -0.82 4.45
CA ALA A 44 -13.01 -0.42 5.49
C ALA A 44 -12.11 -1.60 5.92
N THR A 45 -12.67 -2.80 6.04
CA THR A 45 -11.91 -4.01 6.40
C THR A 45 -10.90 -4.40 5.31
N SER A 46 -11.33 -4.43 4.04
CA SER A 46 -10.46 -4.73 2.90
C SER A 46 -9.33 -3.72 2.74
N GLU A 47 -9.66 -2.42 2.79
CA GLU A 47 -8.69 -1.35 2.58
C GLU A 47 -7.79 -1.14 3.81
N GLY A 48 -8.28 -1.49 5.00
CA GLY A 48 -7.48 -1.55 6.22
C GLY A 48 -6.40 -2.64 6.15
N GLU A 49 -6.77 -3.85 5.74
CA GLU A 49 -5.81 -4.93 5.47
C GLU A 49 -4.76 -4.47 4.44
N ALA A 50 -5.23 -3.90 3.33
CA ALA A 50 -4.35 -3.44 2.26
C ALA A 50 -3.36 -2.40 2.75
N THR A 51 -3.84 -1.41 3.49
CA THR A 51 -3.01 -0.34 4.08
C THR A 51 -1.94 -0.91 5.02
N ALA A 52 -2.33 -1.80 5.95
CA ALA A 52 -1.38 -2.38 6.91
C ALA A 52 -0.33 -3.28 6.23
N ALA A 53 -0.75 -4.07 5.23
CA ALA A 53 0.14 -4.92 4.44
C ALA A 53 1.17 -4.11 3.64
N GLU A 54 0.74 -3.00 3.05
CA GLU A 54 1.63 -2.09 2.31
C GLU A 54 2.66 -1.42 3.21
N LEU A 55 2.26 -0.92 4.39
CA LEU A 55 3.20 -0.37 5.36
C LEU A 55 4.24 -1.41 5.80
N THR A 56 3.81 -2.66 6.01
CA THR A 56 4.72 -3.78 6.30
C THR A 56 5.68 -4.04 5.13
N ALA A 57 5.19 -4.02 3.89
CA ALA A 57 6.01 -4.22 2.70
C ALA A 57 7.06 -3.11 2.52
N LEU A 58 6.67 -1.85 2.78
CA LEU A 58 7.56 -0.68 2.76
C LEU A 58 8.62 -0.74 3.85
N GLU A 59 8.27 -1.18 5.06
CA GLU A 59 9.23 -1.39 6.14
C GLU A 59 10.27 -2.45 5.76
N ARG A 60 9.84 -3.56 5.18
CA ARG A 60 10.74 -4.59 4.66
C ARG A 60 11.65 -4.06 3.55
N SER A 61 11.10 -3.28 2.62
CA SER A 61 11.89 -2.62 1.56
C SER A 61 12.97 -1.73 2.16
N ALA A 62 12.63 -0.92 3.17
CA ALA A 62 13.61 -0.08 3.86
C ALA A 62 14.69 -0.89 4.59
N SER A 63 14.32 -2.02 5.19
CA SER A 63 15.27 -2.92 5.86
C SER A 63 16.31 -3.49 4.90
N ILE A 64 15.87 -3.93 3.71
CA ILE A 64 16.75 -4.46 2.65
C ILE A 64 17.76 -3.40 2.18
N THR A 65 17.33 -2.14 2.10
CA THR A 65 18.19 -1.01 1.68
C THR A 65 19.11 -0.47 2.78
N GLY A 66 19.03 -1.01 3.99
CA GLY A 66 19.80 -0.51 5.13
C GLY A 66 19.31 0.83 5.67
N ILE A 67 18.35 1.50 5.02
CA ILE A 67 17.89 2.81 5.49
C ILE A 67 17.32 2.70 6.91
N THR A 68 16.59 1.65 7.29
CA THR A 68 16.06 1.52 8.68
C THR A 68 17.13 1.49 9.77
N ARG A 69 18.38 1.13 9.45
CA ARG A 69 19.48 0.99 10.41
C ARG A 69 20.35 2.25 10.46
N SER A 70 21.12 2.35 11.55
CA SER A 70 22.15 3.37 11.75
C SER A 70 23.19 3.32 10.61
N LEU A 71 23.12 4.32 9.72
CA LEU A 71 24.14 5.04 8.92
C LEU A 71 25.40 4.34 8.36
N SER A 72 25.57 3.02 8.45
CA SER A 72 26.70 2.35 7.78
C SER A 72 26.41 2.19 6.29
N PRO A 73 27.40 2.42 5.40
CA PRO A 73 27.27 2.13 3.97
C PRO A 73 27.15 0.61 3.78
N ASP A 74 25.93 0.10 3.82
CA ASP A 74 25.68 -1.31 3.59
C ASP A 74 25.34 -1.54 2.12
N LYS A 75 26.01 -2.52 1.50
CA LYS A 75 25.45 -3.13 0.30
C LYS A 75 24.11 -3.77 0.70
N PRO A 76 23.12 -3.80 -0.21
CA PRO A 76 21.87 -4.51 0.03
C PRO A 76 22.20 -5.93 0.51
N GLN A 77 21.82 -6.29 1.73
CA GLN A 77 22.12 -7.62 2.28
C GLN A 77 21.28 -8.66 1.54
N GLY A 78 21.95 -9.60 0.87
CA GLY A 78 21.32 -10.66 0.07
C GLY A 78 21.43 -10.41 -1.44
N SER A 79 22.15 -11.29 -2.13
CA SER A 79 22.59 -11.20 -3.53
C SER A 79 21.49 -11.30 -4.61
N THR A 80 20.25 -10.88 -4.34
CA THR A 80 19.14 -10.97 -5.32
C THR A 80 18.86 -9.68 -6.07
N CYS A 81 19.50 -8.57 -5.70
CA CYS A 81 19.31 -7.28 -6.38
C CYS A 81 20.49 -6.93 -7.30
N SER A 82 20.20 -6.46 -8.51
CA SER A 82 21.19 -5.97 -9.47
C SER A 82 20.98 -4.49 -9.76
N PHE A 83 22.07 -3.74 -9.87
CA PHE A 83 22.05 -2.32 -10.21
C PHE A 83 22.22 -2.13 -11.71
N ALA A 84 21.26 -1.46 -12.35
CA ALA A 84 21.33 -1.06 -13.75
C ALA A 84 20.55 0.23 -13.97
N SER A 85 21.04 1.12 -14.85
CA SER A 85 20.32 2.33 -15.26
C SER A 85 19.82 3.19 -14.09
N ALA A 86 20.64 3.36 -13.05
CA ALA A 86 20.34 4.11 -11.82
C ALA A 86 19.32 3.50 -10.84
N ASP A 87 18.79 2.31 -11.12
CA ASP A 87 17.87 1.60 -10.22
C ASP A 87 18.46 0.23 -9.82
N TRP A 88 18.17 -0.20 -8.60
CA TRP A 88 18.34 -1.57 -8.14
C TRP A 88 17.07 -2.35 -8.38
N THR A 89 17.16 -3.52 -9.00
CA THR A 89 16.03 -4.44 -9.21
C THR A 89 16.30 -5.76 -8.52
N CYS A 90 15.37 -6.20 -7.68
CA CYS A 90 15.48 -7.43 -6.92
C CYS A 90 14.67 -8.56 -7.55
N ALA A 91 15.20 -9.77 -7.48
CA ALA A 91 14.45 -10.97 -7.85
C ALA A 91 13.16 -11.09 -7.01
N PRO A 92 12.09 -11.67 -7.57
CA PRO A 92 10.87 -11.94 -6.81
C PRO A 92 11.15 -12.80 -5.57
N VAL A 93 10.50 -12.48 -4.45
CA VAL A 93 10.58 -13.25 -3.21
C VAL A 93 9.19 -13.66 -2.75
N LEU A 94 9.10 -14.80 -2.05
CA LEU A 94 7.86 -15.23 -1.42
C LEU A 94 7.83 -14.74 0.03
N GLU A 95 6.85 -13.92 0.36
CA GLU A 95 6.64 -13.37 1.69
C GLU A 95 5.22 -13.68 2.16
N ARG A 96 5.10 -14.57 3.16
CA ARG A 96 3.80 -14.99 3.71
C ARG A 96 2.82 -15.47 2.62
N GLY A 97 3.31 -16.18 1.60
CA GLY A 97 2.51 -16.67 0.48
C GLY A 97 2.25 -15.65 -0.63
N LEU A 98 2.77 -14.42 -0.51
CA LEU A 98 2.68 -13.39 -1.53
C LEU A 98 3.99 -13.28 -2.31
N THR A 99 3.91 -13.21 -3.63
CA THR A 99 5.04 -12.88 -4.49
C THR A 99 5.26 -11.38 -4.43
N VAL A 100 6.44 -10.96 -3.97
CA VAL A 100 6.82 -9.55 -3.87
C VAL A 100 8.02 -9.26 -4.76
N VAL A 101 7.90 -8.26 -5.62
CA VAL A 101 8.98 -7.75 -6.46
C VAL A 101 9.31 -6.33 -6.01
N ARG A 102 10.59 -6.01 -5.92
CA ARG A 102 11.06 -4.71 -5.45
C ARG A 102 12.09 -4.11 -6.40
N SER A 103 12.01 -2.80 -6.58
CA SER A 103 13.13 -2.00 -7.07
C SER A 103 13.27 -0.73 -6.24
N TYR A 104 14.47 -0.16 -6.23
CA TYR A 104 14.72 1.09 -5.52
C TYR A 104 15.87 1.89 -6.14
N SER A 105 15.92 3.18 -5.86
CA SER A 105 17.06 4.03 -6.18
C SER A 105 17.34 5.04 -5.09
N TYR A 106 18.61 5.43 -5.01
CA TYR A 106 19.08 6.48 -4.12
C TYR A 106 19.37 7.75 -4.92
N ARG A 107 19.10 8.90 -4.32
CA ARG A 107 19.33 10.22 -4.91
C ARG A 107 20.02 11.12 -3.90
N ASP A 108 21.00 11.88 -4.35
CA ASP A 108 21.62 12.93 -3.55
C ASP A 108 20.75 14.20 -3.47
N SER A 109 21.24 15.23 -2.80
CA SER A 109 20.56 16.53 -2.67
C SER A 109 20.38 17.27 -4.00
N SER A 110 21.20 16.93 -5.02
CA SER A 110 21.13 17.45 -6.39
C SER A 110 20.28 16.55 -7.31
N ASN A 111 19.57 15.57 -6.74
CA ASN A 111 18.76 14.58 -7.46
C ASN A 111 19.55 13.67 -8.41
N GLN A 112 20.87 13.56 -8.21
CA GLN A 112 21.71 12.64 -8.98
C GLN A 112 21.61 11.22 -8.43
N PRO A 113 21.56 10.20 -9.29
CA PRO A 113 21.45 8.82 -8.86
C PRO A 113 22.70 8.35 -8.14
N MET A 114 22.52 7.59 -7.07
CA MET A 114 23.61 7.00 -6.30
C MET A 114 23.50 5.47 -6.36
N GLN A 115 24.64 4.81 -6.62
CA GLN A 115 24.69 3.36 -6.63
C GLN A 115 24.62 2.76 -5.22
N MET A 116 25.07 3.49 -4.21
CA MET A 116 25.10 3.04 -2.82
C MET A 116 24.50 4.10 -1.92
N PHE A 117 23.90 3.65 -0.82
CA PHE A 117 23.47 4.53 0.25
C PHE A 117 24.70 5.12 0.96
N ASP A 118 24.73 6.44 1.08
CA ASP A 118 25.68 7.20 1.89
C ASP A 118 24.87 8.12 2.81
N ALA A 119 25.01 7.92 4.11
CA ALA A 119 24.29 8.63 5.17
C ALA A 119 24.43 10.16 5.12
N LEU A 120 25.54 10.67 4.58
CA LEU A 120 25.81 12.11 4.53
C LEU A 120 25.41 12.74 3.18
N LYS A 121 25.10 11.93 2.17
CA LYS A 121 24.84 12.40 0.81
C LYS A 121 23.45 12.03 0.29
N THR A 122 22.88 10.93 0.75
CA THR A 122 21.60 10.44 0.26
C THR A 122 20.49 11.32 0.79
N ALA A 123 19.84 12.08 -0.08
CA ALA A 123 18.72 12.94 0.30
C ALA A 123 17.37 12.22 0.19
N SER A 124 17.27 11.23 -0.70
CA SER A 124 16.05 10.44 -0.84
C SER A 124 16.30 9.04 -1.39
N ALA A 125 15.35 8.15 -1.11
CA ALA A 125 15.24 6.83 -1.71
C ALA A 125 13.86 6.68 -2.37
N ASN A 126 13.81 6.08 -3.55
CA ASN A 126 12.55 5.70 -4.19
C ASN A 126 12.41 4.18 -4.12
N PHE A 127 11.20 3.70 -3.83
CA PHE A 127 10.85 2.29 -3.77
C PHE A 127 9.69 2.03 -4.72
N LYS A 128 9.84 1.01 -5.57
CA LYS A 128 8.73 0.44 -6.33
C LYS A 128 8.51 -0.98 -5.84
N VAL A 129 7.29 -1.29 -5.44
CA VAL A 129 6.93 -2.59 -4.86
C VAL A 129 5.72 -3.13 -5.59
N GLU A 130 5.80 -4.36 -6.08
CA GLU A 130 4.67 -5.10 -6.64
C GLU A 130 4.39 -6.31 -5.76
N ILE A 131 3.11 -6.54 -5.44
CA ILE A 131 2.65 -7.61 -4.55
C ILE A 131 1.53 -8.36 -5.28
N ASN A 132 1.71 -9.67 -5.41
CA ASN A 132 0.73 -10.56 -6.04
C ASN A 132 0.53 -11.80 -5.19
N GLY A 133 -0.72 -12.23 -5.00
CA GLY A 133 -0.99 -13.51 -4.36
C GLY A 133 -2.35 -13.58 -3.68
N ILE A 134 -2.46 -14.51 -2.74
CA ILE A 134 -3.67 -14.76 -1.96
C ILE A 134 -3.40 -14.40 -0.51
N VAL A 135 -4.26 -13.56 0.05
CA VAL A 135 -4.32 -13.29 1.49
C VAL A 135 -5.50 -14.06 2.08
N SER A 136 -5.30 -14.74 3.20
CA SER A 136 -6.37 -15.34 3.98
C SER A 136 -6.11 -15.01 5.42
N ARG A 137 -7.02 -14.28 6.07
CA ARG A 137 -6.88 -13.93 7.48
C ARG A 137 -7.49 -15.00 8.36
N ASP A 138 -8.72 -15.38 8.01
CA ASP A 138 -9.55 -16.31 8.77
C ASP A 138 -10.64 -16.90 7.83
N SER A 139 -11.60 -17.64 8.39
CA SER A 139 -12.71 -18.20 7.62
C SER A 139 -13.69 -17.15 7.08
N THR A 140 -13.64 -15.92 7.59
CA THR A 140 -14.54 -14.82 7.25
C THR A 140 -13.96 -13.89 6.17
N PHE A 141 -12.63 -13.87 6.01
CA PHE A 141 -11.95 -12.98 5.06
C PHE A 141 -10.85 -13.68 4.25
N SER A 142 -10.95 -13.53 2.93
CA SER A 142 -9.91 -13.94 1.97
C SER A 142 -9.83 -12.95 0.81
N GLY A 143 -8.65 -12.73 0.24
CA GLY A 143 -8.45 -11.86 -0.91
C GLY A 143 -7.43 -12.40 -1.92
N VAL A 144 -7.61 -12.01 -3.17
CA VAL A 144 -6.60 -12.11 -4.23
C VAL A 144 -6.10 -10.69 -4.48
N VAL A 145 -4.80 -10.47 -4.30
CA VAL A 145 -4.20 -9.14 -4.30
C VAL A 145 -3.28 -8.95 -5.49
N HIS A 146 -3.38 -7.78 -6.10
CA HIS A 146 -2.54 -7.31 -7.20
C HIS A 146 -2.26 -5.83 -6.96
N ARG A 147 -1.14 -5.52 -6.29
CA ARG A 147 -0.83 -4.17 -5.82
C ARG A 147 0.50 -3.71 -6.37
N ALA A 148 0.59 -2.44 -6.73
CA ALA A 148 1.81 -1.79 -7.15
C ALA A 148 1.93 -0.44 -6.45
N GLN A 149 3.12 -0.11 -5.96
CA GLN A 149 3.39 1.14 -5.27
C GLN A 149 4.69 1.78 -5.77
N ASN A 150 4.72 3.11 -5.75
CA ASN A 150 5.89 3.92 -6.03
C ASN A 150 6.00 5.02 -4.95
N ILE A 151 6.90 4.82 -4.00
CA ILE A 151 7.03 5.62 -2.78
C ILE A 151 8.42 6.23 -2.68
N THR A 152 8.48 7.52 -2.36
CA THR A 152 9.72 8.24 -2.05
C THR A 152 9.84 8.45 -0.55
N VAL A 153 11.02 8.16 -0.01
CA VAL A 153 11.44 8.45 1.36
C VAL A 153 12.41 9.61 1.36
N ARG A 154 12.20 10.55 2.28
CA ARG A 154 13.08 11.72 2.53
C ARG A 154 13.42 11.82 4.01
N GLY A 155 14.46 12.58 4.34
CA GLY A 155 15.04 12.67 5.69
C GLY A 155 16.09 11.57 5.89
N LEU A 156 17.05 11.51 4.97
CA LEU A 156 18.08 10.46 4.91
C LEU A 156 19.50 11.00 5.14
N LEU A 157 19.67 12.31 5.36
CA LEU A 157 20.95 12.99 5.59
C LEU A 157 21.33 12.97 7.09
N GLY A 158 21.63 11.77 7.60
CA GLY A 158 22.38 11.54 8.85
C GLY A 158 21.65 11.85 10.16
N ASP A 159 21.26 13.11 10.36
CA ASP A 159 20.84 13.63 11.66
C ASP A 159 19.32 13.72 11.82
N GLU A 160 18.53 13.23 10.86
CA GLU A 160 17.08 13.31 10.96
C GLU A 160 16.52 12.29 11.96
N THR A 161 15.72 12.82 12.89
CA THR A 161 14.96 12.03 13.86
C THR A 161 13.67 11.45 13.28
N THR A 162 13.32 11.81 12.04
CA THR A 162 12.12 11.31 11.36
C THR A 162 12.34 11.17 9.86
N ARG A 163 11.55 10.28 9.25
CA ARG A 163 11.52 10.08 7.80
C ARG A 163 10.13 10.22 7.25
N ARG A 164 10.03 10.90 6.12
CA ARG A 164 8.77 11.15 5.44
C ARG A 164 8.65 10.27 4.20
N TRP A 165 7.56 9.52 4.15
CA TRP A 165 7.19 8.61 3.08
C TRP A 165 6.03 9.21 2.30
N SER A 166 6.16 9.31 0.99
CA SER A 166 5.10 9.84 0.13
C SER A 166 5.14 9.20 -1.23
N GLY A 167 3.97 8.97 -1.82
CA GLY A 167 3.91 8.40 -3.15
C GLY A 167 2.52 7.92 -3.50
N VAL A 168 2.45 7.10 -4.52
CA VAL A 168 1.21 6.62 -5.11
C VAL A 168 1.24 5.11 -5.26
N GLY A 169 0.07 4.51 -5.37
CA GLY A 169 -0.10 3.11 -5.68
C GLY A 169 -1.38 2.84 -6.44
N THR A 170 -1.53 1.60 -6.87
CA THR A 170 -2.73 1.08 -7.50
C THR A 170 -2.94 -0.35 -7.07
N SER A 171 -4.20 -0.78 -6.95
CA SER A 171 -4.54 -2.19 -6.80
C SER A 171 -5.59 -2.66 -7.80
N ALA A 172 -5.65 -3.97 -8.01
CA ALA A 172 -6.68 -4.68 -8.75
C ALA A 172 -7.12 -5.92 -7.94
N ASP A 173 -7.66 -5.67 -6.76
CA ASP A 173 -7.92 -6.70 -5.76
C ASP A 173 -9.31 -7.35 -5.93
N THR A 174 -9.39 -8.61 -5.49
CA THR A 174 -10.66 -9.29 -5.21
C THR A 174 -10.71 -9.69 -3.75
N ASN A 175 -11.63 -9.12 -2.97
CA ASN A 175 -11.84 -9.46 -1.57
C ASN A 175 -13.14 -10.23 -1.38
N THR A 176 -13.15 -11.20 -0.48
CA THR A 176 -14.33 -12.00 -0.13
C THR A 176 -14.55 -11.96 1.37
N HIS A 177 -15.73 -11.46 1.75
CA HIS A 177 -16.23 -11.44 3.11
C HIS A 177 -17.31 -12.51 3.27
N ARG A 178 -17.31 -13.21 4.39
CA ARG A 178 -18.27 -14.28 4.69
C ARG A 178 -18.82 -14.09 6.09
N ASP A 179 -20.14 -14.18 6.20
CA ASP A 179 -20.84 -14.36 7.47
C ASP A 179 -21.87 -15.48 7.36
N LEU A 180 -22.66 -15.68 8.41
CA LEU A 180 -23.68 -16.74 8.48
C LEU A 180 -24.79 -16.58 7.43
N SER A 181 -24.99 -15.37 6.90
CA SER A 181 -26.13 -15.03 6.05
C SER A 181 -25.78 -14.89 4.58
N SER A 182 -24.54 -14.50 4.25
CA SER A 182 -24.11 -14.27 2.87
C SER A 182 -22.59 -14.31 2.70
N THR A 183 -22.18 -14.54 1.45
CA THR A 183 -20.83 -14.31 0.95
C THR A 183 -20.83 -13.09 0.04
N ARG A 184 -19.95 -12.12 0.31
CA ARG A 184 -19.83 -10.88 -0.46
C ARG A 184 -18.46 -10.78 -1.09
N ARG A 185 -18.43 -10.74 -2.42
CA ARG A 185 -17.21 -10.62 -3.22
C ARG A 185 -17.12 -9.22 -3.80
N TYR A 186 -16.02 -8.52 -3.52
CA TYR A 186 -15.68 -7.20 -4.04
C TYR A 186 -14.53 -7.39 -5.02
N ALA A 187 -14.73 -7.08 -6.30
CA ALA A 187 -13.68 -7.14 -7.30
C ALA A 187 -13.56 -5.79 -8.00
N GLY A 188 -12.35 -5.23 -8.07
CA GLY A 188 -12.19 -3.89 -8.62
C GLY A 188 -10.81 -3.33 -8.49
N LYS A 189 -10.71 -2.01 -8.61
CA LYS A 189 -9.44 -1.29 -8.67
C LYS A 189 -9.37 -0.18 -7.63
N SER A 190 -8.15 0.20 -7.28
CA SER A 190 -7.89 1.36 -6.43
C SER A 190 -6.82 2.27 -7.02
N ILE A 191 -6.90 3.55 -6.66
CA ILE A 191 -5.79 4.51 -6.76
C ILE A 191 -5.47 4.96 -5.35
N ASP A 192 -4.20 4.78 -4.98
CA ASP A 192 -3.73 4.96 -3.61
C ASP A 192 -2.76 6.13 -3.54
N SER A 193 -2.78 6.85 -2.42
CA SER A 193 -1.79 7.87 -2.11
C SER A 193 -1.33 7.73 -0.66
N LEU A 194 0.00 7.67 -0.49
CA LEU A 194 0.66 7.79 0.79
C LEU A 194 1.01 9.26 0.99
N LYS A 195 0.32 9.93 1.91
CA LYS A 195 0.41 11.38 2.14
C LYS A 195 1.26 11.67 3.35
N ALA A 196 2.54 11.98 3.10
CA ALA A 196 3.49 12.46 4.10
C ALA A 196 3.48 11.63 5.39
N VAL A 197 3.51 10.30 5.25
CA VAL A 197 3.55 9.38 6.39
C VAL A 197 4.91 9.46 7.05
N VAL A 198 4.93 9.82 8.33
CA VAL A 198 6.17 10.09 9.06
C VAL A 198 6.46 8.98 10.05
N TYR A 199 7.65 8.39 10.00
CA TYR A 199 8.13 7.44 11.00
C TYR A 199 9.26 8.05 11.83
N PRO A 200 9.44 7.64 13.10
CA PRO A 200 10.62 7.99 13.88
C PRO A 200 11.88 7.31 13.30
N GLN A 201 13.04 7.88 13.57
CA GLN A 201 14.35 7.33 13.23
C GLN A 201 15.23 7.29 14.50
N PRO A 202 15.83 6.14 14.85
CA PRO A 202 15.68 4.82 14.21
C PRO A 202 14.27 4.25 14.38
N ARG A 203 13.83 3.42 13.41
CA ARG A 203 12.61 2.61 13.58
C ARG A 203 12.94 1.43 14.48
N LEU A 204 12.39 1.41 15.69
CA LEU A 204 12.44 0.27 16.61
C LEU A 204 11.26 -0.67 16.35
N PRO A 205 11.34 -1.96 16.74
CA PRO A 205 10.18 -2.84 16.73
C PRO A 205 8.97 -2.18 17.42
N GLY A 206 7.80 -2.20 16.77
CA GLY A 206 6.62 -1.49 17.26
C GLY A 206 6.59 0.02 16.97
N SER A 207 7.48 0.53 16.12
CA SER A 207 7.39 1.93 15.66
C SER A 207 6.29 2.10 14.61
N TYR A 208 5.24 2.82 14.99
CA TYR A 208 4.13 3.17 14.12
C TYR A 208 4.33 4.55 13.49
N PRO A 209 3.62 4.86 12.39
CA PRO A 209 3.72 6.19 11.80
C PRO A 209 3.16 7.25 12.75
N LEU A 210 3.96 8.28 13.04
CA LEU A 210 3.65 9.37 13.96
C LEU A 210 2.50 10.24 13.45
N ARG A 211 2.42 10.42 12.13
CA ARG A 211 1.43 11.25 11.44
C ARG A 211 1.38 10.96 9.95
N GLY A 212 0.46 11.61 9.26
CA GLY A 212 0.21 11.47 7.83
C GLY A 212 -1.03 10.61 7.58
N ALA A 213 -1.27 10.29 6.31
CA ALA A 213 -2.42 9.49 5.93
C ALA A 213 -2.15 8.59 4.73
N THR A 214 -2.90 7.50 4.63
CA THR A 214 -3.12 6.78 3.37
C THR A 214 -4.52 7.11 2.89
N VAL A 215 -4.66 7.41 1.60
CA VAL A 215 -5.98 7.58 0.96
C VAL A 215 -6.08 6.59 -0.18
N ARG A 216 -7.10 5.75 -0.15
CA ARG A 216 -7.42 4.76 -1.19
C ARG A 216 -8.77 5.13 -1.79
N VAL A 217 -8.83 5.34 -3.10
CA VAL A 217 -10.09 5.54 -3.81
C VAL A 217 -10.37 4.28 -4.60
N VAL A 218 -11.42 3.56 -4.19
CA VAL A 218 -11.77 2.25 -4.72
C VAL A 218 -13.02 2.32 -5.58
N SER A 219 -13.04 1.50 -6.62
CA SER A 219 -14.21 1.22 -7.44
C SER A 219 -14.38 -0.30 -7.55
N TYR A 220 -15.46 -0.81 -6.96
CA TYR A 220 -15.75 -2.23 -6.83
C TYR A 220 -17.04 -2.62 -7.53
N ASN A 221 -17.02 -3.79 -8.16
CA ASN A 221 -18.21 -4.57 -8.44
C ASN A 221 -18.40 -5.60 -7.33
N VAL A 222 -19.49 -5.45 -6.60
CA VAL A 222 -19.87 -6.30 -5.48
C VAL A 222 -20.86 -7.35 -5.96
N THR A 223 -20.61 -8.61 -5.60
CA THR A 223 -21.58 -9.70 -5.72
C THR A 223 -21.85 -10.25 -4.34
N SER A 224 -23.08 -10.12 -3.86
CA SER A 224 -23.56 -10.73 -2.61
C SER A 224 -24.38 -11.96 -2.93
N THR A 225 -24.02 -13.10 -2.35
CA THR A 225 -24.72 -14.37 -2.50
C THR A 225 -25.18 -14.87 -1.13
N GLY A 226 -26.49 -14.94 -0.92
CA GLY A 226 -27.13 -15.50 0.26
C GLY A 226 -28.43 -16.19 -0.14
N ARG A 227 -29.56 -15.75 0.45
CA ARG A 227 -30.91 -16.21 0.04
C ARG A 227 -31.24 -15.83 -1.41
N SER A 228 -30.70 -14.71 -1.88
CA SER A 228 -30.71 -14.28 -3.28
C SER A 228 -29.32 -13.81 -3.69
N THR A 229 -29.13 -13.58 -4.99
CA THR A 229 -27.90 -12.96 -5.51
C THR A 229 -28.16 -11.51 -5.86
N GLU A 230 -27.33 -10.61 -5.35
CA GLU A 230 -27.37 -9.18 -5.62
C GLU A 230 -26.02 -8.72 -6.21
N ARG A 231 -26.06 -7.78 -7.17
CA ARG A 231 -24.86 -7.16 -7.73
C ARG A 231 -24.98 -5.64 -7.68
N ARG A 232 -23.90 -4.97 -7.29
CA ARG A 232 -23.85 -3.51 -7.13
C ARG A 232 -22.46 -2.99 -7.46
N SER A 233 -22.39 -1.80 -8.05
CA SER A 233 -21.14 -1.05 -8.17
C SER A 233 -21.01 -0.04 -7.02
N VAL A 234 -19.82 0.06 -6.46
CA VAL A 234 -19.50 0.85 -5.27
C VAL A 234 -18.23 1.63 -5.51
N ASP A 235 -18.31 2.95 -5.36
CA ASP A 235 -17.14 3.81 -5.26
C ASP A 235 -17.02 4.30 -3.80
N ARG A 236 -15.82 4.20 -3.24
CA ARG A 236 -15.54 4.64 -1.88
C ARG A 236 -14.19 5.34 -1.80
N ARG A 237 -14.16 6.39 -0.99
CA ARG A 237 -12.92 7.01 -0.55
C ARG A 237 -12.60 6.56 0.87
N VAL A 238 -11.53 5.79 1.01
CA VAL A 238 -11.03 5.32 2.30
C VAL A 238 -9.86 6.18 2.75
N VAL A 239 -9.91 6.67 3.99
CA VAL A 239 -8.81 7.45 4.59
C VAL A 239 -8.36 6.79 5.88
N THR A 240 -7.07 6.47 5.94
CA THR A 240 -6.41 6.00 7.16
C THR A 240 -5.48 7.10 7.66
N THR A 241 -5.67 7.58 8.89
CA THR A 241 -4.82 8.61 9.53
C THR A 241 -4.02 8.02 10.68
N TYR A 242 -2.77 8.44 10.79
CA TYR A 242 -1.81 7.90 11.77
C TYR A 242 -1.54 8.88 12.91
N ASN A 243 -1.27 8.35 14.10
CA ASN A 243 -1.12 9.11 15.34
C ASN A 243 0.06 8.63 16.23
N GLY A 244 0.94 7.77 15.70
CA GLY A 244 2.07 7.22 16.44
C GLY A 244 1.77 5.94 17.24
N THR A 245 0.55 5.39 17.14
CA THR A 245 0.16 4.17 17.85
C THR A 245 -0.14 3.02 16.89
N ALA A 246 -0.34 1.81 17.43
CA ALA A 246 -0.77 0.63 16.68
C ALA A 246 -2.18 0.81 16.08
N GLU A 247 -2.97 1.70 16.65
CA GLU A 247 -4.36 1.94 16.29
C GLU A 247 -4.46 3.20 15.42
N ALA A 248 -4.68 2.98 14.13
CA ALA A 248 -4.96 4.03 13.17
C ALA A 248 -6.47 4.23 13.04
N ARG A 249 -6.90 5.47 12.81
CA ARG A 249 -8.28 5.77 12.45
C ARG A 249 -8.48 5.51 10.97
N ILE A 250 -9.53 4.78 10.59
CA ILE A 250 -9.91 4.52 9.21
C ILE A 250 -11.36 4.96 8.96
N GLU A 251 -11.59 5.68 7.86
CA GLU A 251 -12.90 6.23 7.47
C GLU A 251 -13.30 5.75 6.07
N SER A 252 -14.57 5.41 5.87
CA SER A 252 -15.12 5.00 4.56
C SER A 252 -16.63 5.17 4.56
N GLY A 253 -17.22 5.81 3.54
CA GLY A 253 -18.68 5.80 3.34
C GLY A 253 -19.50 6.15 4.59
N GLY A 254 -19.09 7.21 5.28
CA GLY A 254 -19.76 7.73 6.49
C GLY A 254 -19.40 7.03 7.80
N ILE A 255 -18.74 5.86 7.78
CA ILE A 255 -18.31 5.18 9.01
C ILE A 255 -16.87 5.52 9.38
N VAL A 256 -16.59 5.36 10.66
CA VAL A 256 -15.27 5.46 11.27
C VAL A 256 -15.00 4.17 12.04
N CYS A 257 -13.85 3.56 11.80
CA CYS A 257 -13.39 2.37 12.50
C CYS A 257 -11.97 2.56 13.04
N THR A 258 -11.51 1.58 13.82
CA THR A 258 -10.11 1.42 14.22
C THR A 258 -9.44 0.37 13.34
N LEU A 259 -8.31 0.71 12.75
CA LEU A 259 -7.39 -0.20 12.08
C LEU A 259 -6.21 -0.51 13.00
N HIS A 260 -6.04 -1.78 13.33
CA HIS A 260 -4.89 -2.30 14.07
C HIS A 260 -3.76 -2.62 13.09
N LEU A 261 -2.72 -1.79 13.06
CA LEU A 261 -1.62 -1.87 12.09
C LEU A 261 -0.76 -3.13 12.23
N ASP A 262 -0.76 -3.76 13.40
CA ASP A 262 -0.01 -4.97 13.72
C ASP A 262 -0.73 -6.26 13.35
N THR A 263 -2.05 -6.30 13.54
CA THR A 263 -2.91 -7.47 13.26
C THR A 263 -3.68 -7.37 11.95
N HIS A 264 -3.65 -6.19 11.30
CA HIS A 264 -4.41 -5.86 10.09
C HIS A 264 -5.94 -5.96 10.29
N ARG A 265 -6.40 -5.98 11.54
CA ARG A 265 -7.82 -6.08 11.87
C ARG A 265 -8.46 -4.69 11.83
N VAL A 266 -9.72 -4.66 11.40
CA VAL A 266 -10.58 -3.48 11.51
C VAL A 266 -11.75 -3.81 12.43
N ASP A 267 -12.02 -2.95 13.41
CA ASP A 267 -13.16 -3.08 14.32
C ASP A 267 -13.63 -1.72 14.87
N GLY A 268 -14.58 -1.73 15.81
CA GLY A 268 -15.10 -0.50 16.42
C GLY A 268 -15.86 0.43 15.47
N CYS A 269 -16.34 -0.09 14.33
CA CYS A 269 -16.99 0.71 13.31
C CYS A 269 -18.28 1.37 13.79
N SER A 270 -18.33 2.69 13.74
CA SER A 270 -19.50 3.52 14.09
C SER A 270 -19.80 4.54 12.99
N GLY A 271 -21.09 4.85 12.80
CA GLY A 271 -21.61 5.77 11.79
C GLY A 271 -23.12 5.65 11.65
#